data_AF-A0A1H8V699-F1
#
_entry.id   AF-A0A1H8V699-F1
#
_cell.length_a   1.000
_cell.length_b   1.000
_cell.length_c   1.000
_cell.angle_alpha   90.00
_cell.angle_beta   90.00
_cell.angle_gamma   90.00
#
_symmetry.space_group_name_H-M   'P 1'
#
loop_
_entity.id
_entity.type
_entity.pdbx_description
1 polymer ?
#
loop_
_entity_poly.entity_id
_entity_poly.type
_entity_poly.pdbx_seq_one_letter_code
_entity_poly.pdbx_strand_id
1 'polypeptide(L)'
;MGGPSNEKYQAFERFVRKQPITVTVPESVAEELGESLGGYEYQRDCLRGAQDSGWLEPGHIDFSVPRVPEVVDKRRARMEVLSADDVTEDEIEETDTILAGFAYQYVAEGASHVSVFVSDQIAERAIRDALSAVGIGDRVSAVEGRNFLHELID
;
A
#
# COMPACT_ATOMS: atom_id res chain seq x y z
N MET A 1 8.83 -8.34 1.39
CA MET A 1 8.31 -9.73 1.53
C MET A 1 9.26 -10.78 0.97
N GLY A 2 10.00 -10.49 -0.12
CA GLY A 2 10.79 -11.50 -0.83
C GLY A 2 9.91 -12.33 -1.77
N GLY A 3 10.51 -13.27 -2.51
CA GLY A 3 9.77 -14.16 -3.40
C GLY A 3 8.95 -15.23 -2.65
N PRO A 4 8.17 -16.08 -3.37
CA PRO A 4 7.25 -17.05 -2.76
C PRO A 4 7.88 -18.09 -1.82
N SER A 5 9.19 -18.33 -1.92
CA SER A 5 9.95 -19.21 -1.02
C SER A 5 10.39 -18.52 0.27
N ASN A 6 10.20 -17.22 0.41
CA ASN A 6 10.59 -16.46 1.60
C ASN A 6 9.61 -16.71 2.76
N GLU A 7 10.15 -16.86 3.97
CA GLU A 7 9.36 -17.09 5.18
C GLU A 7 8.34 -15.98 5.46
N LYS A 8 8.72 -14.71 5.24
CA LYS A 8 7.82 -13.56 5.42
C LYS A 8 6.66 -13.58 4.43
N TYR A 9 6.93 -13.94 3.18
CA TYR A 9 5.89 -14.11 2.16
C TYR A 9 4.88 -15.19 2.59
N GLN A 10 5.37 -16.37 2.97
CA GLN A 10 4.52 -17.49 3.37
C GLN A 10 3.75 -17.22 4.67
N ALA A 11 4.34 -16.47 5.60
CA ALA A 11 3.68 -16.04 6.82
C ALA A 11 2.52 -15.07 6.52
N PHE A 12 2.76 -14.09 5.64
CA PHE A 12 1.72 -13.16 5.19
C PHE A 12 0.60 -13.85 4.42
N GLU A 13 0.93 -14.74 3.47
CA GLU A 13 -0.08 -15.53 2.76
C GLU A 13 -0.94 -16.36 3.73
N ARG A 14 -0.31 -17.03 4.71
CA ARG A 14 -1.04 -17.79 5.74
C ARG A 14 -1.94 -16.89 6.60
N PHE A 15 -1.50 -15.67 6.90
CA PHE A 15 -2.29 -14.69 7.65
C PHE A 15 -3.52 -14.26 6.85
N VAL A 16 -3.33 -13.85 5.60
CA VAL A 16 -4.40 -13.39 4.70
C VAL A 16 -5.43 -14.47 4.46
N ARG A 17 -4.99 -15.69 4.10
CA ARG A 17 -5.87 -16.81 3.77
C ARG A 17 -6.76 -17.28 4.94
N LYS A 18 -6.41 -16.94 6.18
CA LYS A 18 -7.21 -17.27 7.37
C LYS A 18 -8.29 -16.24 7.68
N GLN A 19 -8.30 -15.12 6.97
CA GLN A 19 -9.20 -14.01 7.23
C GLN A 19 -10.15 -13.77 6.05
N PRO A 20 -11.36 -13.26 6.31
CA PRO A 20 -12.28 -12.85 5.26
C PRO A 20 -11.90 -11.45 4.75
N ILE A 21 -10.67 -11.30 4.25
CA ILE A 21 -10.14 -10.04 3.72
C ILE A 21 -9.79 -10.20 2.24
N THR A 22 -9.92 -9.11 1.49
CA THR A 22 -9.38 -9.00 0.14
C THR A 22 -8.06 -8.23 0.24
N VAL A 23 -7.03 -8.73 -0.45
CA VAL A 23 -5.77 -8.02 -0.59
C VAL A 23 -5.67 -7.55 -2.03
N THR A 24 -5.40 -6.27 -2.20
CA THR A 24 -5.33 -5.64 -3.52
C THR A 24 -4.08 -4.78 -3.62
N VAL A 25 -3.49 -4.76 -4.81
CA VAL A 25 -2.41 -3.83 -5.19
C VAL A 25 -2.87 -3.02 -6.39
N PRO A 26 -2.75 -1.68 -6.39
CA PRO A 26 -3.04 -0.90 -7.60
C PRO A 26 -2.14 -1.33 -8.77
N GLU A 27 -2.69 -1.36 -9.98
CA GLU A 27 -1.95 -1.72 -11.20
C GLU A 27 -0.71 -0.86 -11.40
N SER A 28 -0.82 0.46 -11.21
CA SER A 28 0.31 1.39 -11.29
C SER A 28 1.44 1.06 -10.31
N VAL A 29 1.08 0.56 -9.11
CA VAL A 29 2.06 0.11 -8.10
C VAL A 29 2.71 -1.20 -8.51
N ALA A 30 1.92 -2.13 -9.07
CA ALA A 30 2.44 -3.40 -9.57
C ALA A 30 3.37 -3.20 -10.79
N GLU A 31 3.07 -2.21 -11.63
CA GLU A 31 3.89 -1.80 -12.78
C GLU A 31 5.22 -1.21 -12.31
N GLU A 32 5.21 -0.25 -11.39
CA GLU A 32 6.42 0.37 -10.83
C GLU A 32 7.36 -0.67 -10.19
N LEU A 33 6.80 -1.58 -9.39
CA LEU A 33 7.53 -2.72 -8.81
C LEU A 33 8.13 -3.68 -9.86
N GLY A 34 7.59 -3.68 -11.09
CA GLY A 34 8.05 -4.52 -12.20
C GLY A 34 8.99 -3.83 -13.18
N GLU A 35 9.01 -2.49 -13.22
CA GLU A 35 9.77 -1.66 -14.15
C GLU A 35 10.99 -0.98 -13.54
N SER A 36 11.08 -0.90 -12.20
CA SER A 36 12.25 -0.32 -11.53
C SER A 36 13.53 -0.95 -12.05
N LEU A 37 14.48 -0.14 -12.53
CA LEU A 37 15.72 -0.58 -13.19
C LEU A 37 16.72 -1.28 -12.23
N GLY A 38 16.37 -1.38 -10.94
CA GLY A 38 16.96 -2.27 -9.93
C GLY A 38 15.96 -3.23 -9.27
N GLY A 39 14.72 -3.27 -9.78
CA GLY A 39 13.61 -4.09 -9.35
C GLY A 39 13.97 -5.56 -9.50
N TYR A 40 14.17 -6.20 -8.36
CA TYR A 40 14.60 -7.57 -8.33
C TYR A 40 13.51 -8.47 -8.93
N GLU A 41 13.88 -9.44 -9.77
CA GLU A 41 12.97 -10.44 -10.35
C GLU A 41 12.00 -11.03 -9.31
N TYR A 42 12.44 -11.13 -8.04
CA TYR A 42 11.61 -11.59 -6.94
C TYR A 42 10.36 -10.75 -6.65
N GLN A 43 10.33 -9.43 -6.94
CA GLN A 43 9.15 -8.58 -6.71
C GLN A 43 8.03 -8.94 -7.68
N ARG A 44 8.40 -9.14 -8.96
CA ARG A 44 7.48 -9.62 -10.00
C ARG A 44 6.99 -11.03 -9.71
N ASP A 45 7.90 -11.92 -9.31
CA ASP A 45 7.55 -13.29 -8.93
C ASP A 45 6.67 -13.35 -7.68
N CYS A 46 6.88 -12.44 -6.72
CA CYS A 46 6.03 -12.28 -5.54
C CYS A 46 4.60 -11.90 -5.93
N LEU A 47 4.42 -10.84 -6.74
CA LEU A 47 3.09 -10.40 -7.17
C LEU A 47 2.39 -11.47 -8.00
N ARG A 48 3.09 -12.08 -8.96
CA ARG A 48 2.54 -13.16 -9.78
C ARG A 48 2.19 -14.38 -8.94
N GLY A 49 3.08 -14.81 -8.04
CA GLY A 49 2.82 -15.94 -7.15
C GLY A 49 1.60 -15.71 -6.26
N ALA A 50 1.36 -14.48 -5.82
CA ALA A 50 0.22 -14.12 -4.99
C ALA A 50 -1.10 -14.13 -5.77
N GLN A 51 -1.08 -13.63 -7.01
CA GLN A 51 -2.20 -13.67 -7.96
C GLN A 51 -2.53 -15.11 -8.36
N ASP A 52 -1.52 -15.91 -8.75
CA ASP A 52 -1.69 -17.32 -9.11
C ASP A 52 -2.24 -18.15 -7.93
N SER A 53 -1.86 -17.78 -6.71
CA SER A 53 -2.36 -18.40 -5.48
C SER A 53 -3.74 -17.86 -5.05
N GLY A 54 -4.30 -16.87 -5.76
CA GLY A 54 -5.65 -16.35 -5.59
C GLY A 54 -5.90 -15.56 -4.31
N TRP A 55 -4.85 -15.09 -3.62
CA TRP A 55 -5.01 -14.28 -2.40
C TRP A 55 -4.72 -12.79 -2.62
N LEU A 56 -4.19 -12.42 -3.79
CA LEU A 56 -3.97 -11.03 -4.22
C LEU A 56 -4.76 -10.75 -5.49
N GLU A 57 -5.52 -9.66 -5.50
CA GLU A 57 -6.24 -9.16 -6.67
C GLU A 57 -5.57 -7.90 -7.21
N PRO A 58 -5.56 -7.69 -8.54
CA PRO A 58 -5.18 -6.40 -9.11
C PRO A 58 -6.26 -5.35 -8.78
N GLY A 59 -5.84 -4.11 -8.54
CA GLY A 59 -6.69 -2.99 -8.20
C GLY A 59 -6.57 -1.87 -9.20
N HIS A 60 -7.67 -1.17 -9.46
CA HIS A 60 -7.67 0.00 -10.35
C HIS A 60 -8.15 1.23 -9.60
N ILE A 61 -7.33 2.28 -9.59
CA ILE A 61 -7.72 3.56 -9.01
C ILE A 61 -8.58 4.35 -10.01
N ASP A 62 -9.79 4.71 -9.58
CA ASP A 62 -10.72 5.51 -10.36
C ASP A 62 -10.68 6.98 -9.89
N PHE A 63 -9.95 7.80 -10.64
CA PHE A 63 -9.86 9.24 -10.38
C PHE A 63 -11.18 10.02 -10.59
N SER A 64 -12.21 9.38 -11.14
CA SER A 64 -13.55 9.96 -11.21
C SER A 64 -14.30 9.89 -9.87
N VAL A 65 -13.85 9.04 -8.93
CA VAL A 65 -14.44 8.94 -7.59
C VAL A 65 -14.23 10.26 -6.83
N PRO A 66 -15.29 10.86 -6.27
CA PRO A 66 -15.19 12.15 -5.60
C PRO A 66 -14.13 12.17 -4.51
N ARG A 67 -13.23 13.16 -4.55
CA ARG A 67 -12.13 13.38 -3.59
C ARG A 67 -10.94 12.43 -3.68
N VAL A 68 -10.94 11.43 -4.56
CA VAL A 68 -9.71 10.63 -4.81
C VAL A 68 -8.53 11.52 -5.24
N PRO A 69 -8.68 12.46 -6.21
CA PRO A 69 -7.60 13.40 -6.55
C PRO A 69 -7.16 14.28 -5.37
N GLU A 70 -8.12 14.77 -4.56
CA GLU A 70 -7.84 15.60 -3.37
C GLU A 70 -6.98 14.84 -2.34
N VAL A 71 -7.28 13.55 -2.11
CA VAL A 71 -6.53 12.72 -1.16
C VAL A 71 -5.11 12.46 -1.66
N VAL A 72 -4.95 12.16 -2.95
CA VAL A 72 -3.64 11.99 -3.59
C VAL A 72 -2.81 13.26 -3.44
N ASP A 73 -3.37 14.43 -3.77
CA ASP A 73 -2.67 15.72 -3.65
C ASP A 73 -2.31 16.06 -2.19
N LYS A 74 -3.24 15.83 -1.24
CA LYS A 74 -2.98 16.05 0.19
C LYS A 74 -1.87 15.15 0.73
N ARG A 75 -1.82 13.88 0.30
CA ARG A 75 -0.75 12.94 0.67
C ARG A 75 0.59 13.47 0.17
N ARG A 76 0.69 13.83 -1.12
CA ARG A 76 1.91 14.37 -1.72
C ARG A 76 2.44 15.58 -0.94
N ALA A 77 1.58 16.57 -0.70
CA ALA A 77 1.95 17.77 0.07
C ALA A 77 2.39 17.44 1.52
N ARG A 78 1.77 16.44 2.16
CA ARG A 78 2.15 16.03 3.52
C ARG A 78 3.50 15.33 3.54
N MET A 79 3.79 14.51 2.54
CA MET A 79 5.07 13.82 2.43
C MET A 79 6.21 14.82 2.30
N GLU A 80 6.09 15.81 1.40
CA GLU A 80 7.09 16.89 1.20
C GLU A 80 7.44 17.61 2.52
N VAL A 81 6.47 17.81 3.40
CA VAL A 81 6.70 18.44 4.71
C VAL A 81 7.41 17.50 5.69
N LEU A 82 7.11 16.20 5.65
CA LEU A 82 7.67 15.22 6.58
C LEU A 82 9.07 14.73 6.19
N SER A 83 9.40 14.76 4.90
CA SER A 83 10.71 14.36 4.36
C SER A 83 11.71 15.52 4.22
N ALA A 84 11.33 16.75 4.59
CA ALA A 84 12.15 17.94 4.41
C ALA A 84 13.55 17.88 5.07
N ASP A 85 13.70 17.07 6.13
CA ASP A 85 14.97 16.87 6.85
C ASP A 85 15.64 15.51 6.54
N ASP A 86 14.99 14.64 5.76
CA ASP A 86 15.43 13.27 5.42
C ASP A 86 15.29 13.07 3.90
N VAL A 87 16.08 13.85 3.16
CA VAL A 87 16.01 13.93 1.70
C VAL A 87 16.86 12.84 1.09
N THR A 88 16.36 11.60 1.10
CA THR A 88 16.57 10.75 -0.07
C THR A 88 15.43 11.11 -1.03
N GLU A 89 15.71 12.07 -1.90
CA GLU A 89 14.80 12.56 -2.95
C GLU A 89 14.45 11.47 -3.97
N ASP A 90 15.24 10.40 -3.99
CA ASP A 90 14.92 9.17 -4.71
C ASP A 90 13.91 8.35 -3.89
N GLU A 91 12.76 8.06 -4.48
CA GLU A 91 11.76 7.08 -3.99
C GLU A 91 10.72 7.57 -2.96
N ILE A 92 10.31 8.84 -2.99
CA ILE A 92 8.88 9.15 -2.73
C ILE A 92 8.11 8.69 -3.97
N GLU A 93 8.05 7.36 -4.19
CA GLU A 93 7.47 6.77 -5.40
C GLU A 93 6.02 7.25 -5.57
N GLU A 94 5.64 7.53 -6.81
CA GLU A 94 4.29 7.95 -7.18
C GLU A 94 3.25 6.95 -6.67
N THR A 95 3.61 5.65 -6.70
CA THR A 95 2.95 4.51 -6.04
C THR A 95 2.37 4.83 -4.68
N ASP A 96 3.19 5.46 -3.86
CA ASP A 96 2.98 5.55 -2.43
C ASP A 96 1.90 6.62 -2.13
N THR A 97 1.73 7.56 -3.07
CA THR A 97 0.67 8.59 -3.06
C THR A 97 -0.66 8.02 -3.53
N ILE A 98 -0.63 7.11 -4.50
CA ILE A 98 -1.81 6.44 -5.06
C ILE A 98 -2.50 5.59 -3.98
N LEU A 99 -1.75 4.96 -3.08
CA LEU A 99 -2.30 4.14 -1.99
C LEU A 99 -3.32 4.88 -1.11
N ALA A 100 -3.12 6.17 -0.83
CA ALA A 100 -4.09 6.94 -0.05
C ALA A 100 -5.40 7.17 -0.81
N GLY A 101 -5.32 7.57 -2.09
CA GLY A 101 -6.49 7.74 -2.95
C GLY A 101 -7.26 6.43 -3.11
N PHE A 102 -6.54 5.33 -3.28
CA PHE A 102 -7.10 4.01 -3.44
C PHE A 102 -7.81 3.51 -2.16
N ALA A 103 -7.23 3.76 -0.98
CA ALA A 103 -7.88 3.45 0.28
C ALA A 103 -9.18 4.26 0.47
N TYR A 104 -9.17 5.55 0.11
CA TYR A 104 -10.37 6.37 0.12
C TYR A 104 -11.45 5.82 -0.82
N GLN A 105 -11.08 5.38 -2.03
CA GLN A 105 -12.00 4.80 -2.99
C GLN A 105 -12.77 3.62 -2.40
N TYR A 106 -12.09 2.64 -1.81
CA TYR A 106 -12.77 1.50 -1.17
C TYR A 106 -13.72 1.92 -0.06
N VAL A 107 -13.33 2.90 0.76
CA VAL A 107 -14.19 3.45 1.82
C VAL A 107 -15.43 4.14 1.22
N ALA A 108 -15.28 4.85 0.10
CA ALA A 108 -16.36 5.51 -0.63
C ALA A 108 -17.31 4.51 -1.31
N GLU A 109 -16.78 3.37 -1.77
CA GLU A 109 -17.53 2.26 -2.37
C GLU A 109 -18.24 1.37 -1.33
N GLY A 110 -17.97 1.59 -0.03
CA GLY A 110 -18.71 0.98 1.07
C GLY A 110 -17.92 -0.01 1.92
N ALA A 111 -16.61 -0.14 1.74
CA ALA A 111 -15.76 -0.95 2.62
C ALA A 111 -15.85 -0.46 4.07
N SER A 112 -16.12 -1.37 5.01
CA SER A 112 -16.28 -1.00 6.42
C SER A 112 -14.99 -0.46 7.03
N HIS A 113 -13.87 -1.10 6.69
CA HIS A 113 -12.51 -0.73 7.10
C HIS A 113 -11.52 -1.07 5.99
N VAL A 114 -10.45 -0.29 5.86
CA VAL A 114 -9.34 -0.54 4.93
C VAL A 114 -8.02 -0.49 5.69
N SER A 115 -7.11 -1.42 5.42
CA SER A 115 -5.74 -1.39 5.95
C SER A 115 -4.77 -1.16 4.81
N VAL A 116 -3.91 -0.16 4.94
CA VAL A 116 -2.89 0.20 3.95
C VAL A 116 -1.52 -0.18 4.50
N PHE A 117 -0.83 -1.09 3.81
CA PHE A 117 0.54 -1.46 4.14
C PHE A 117 1.53 -0.54 3.42
N VAL A 118 2.46 0.04 4.16
CA VAL A 118 3.50 0.95 3.65
C VAL A 118 4.89 0.46 4.00
N SER A 119 5.89 0.99 3.31
CA SER A 119 7.30 0.64 3.50
C SER A 119 7.89 1.19 4.80
N ASP A 120 7.48 2.37 5.25
CA ASP A 120 8.07 3.06 6.41
C ASP A 120 7.05 3.91 7.21
N GLN A 121 7.52 4.43 8.36
CA GLN A 121 6.70 5.20 9.31
C GLN A 121 6.36 6.62 8.83
N ILE A 122 7.17 7.21 7.94
CA ILE A 122 6.90 8.52 7.35
C ILE A 122 5.71 8.38 6.39
N ALA A 123 5.74 7.38 5.51
CA ALA A 123 4.62 7.02 4.65
C ALA A 123 3.35 6.68 5.46
N GLU A 124 3.50 5.92 6.54
CA GLU A 124 2.39 5.58 7.45
C GLU A 124 1.71 6.86 7.97
N ARG A 125 2.51 7.79 8.49
CA ARG A 125 2.02 9.06 9.02
C ARG A 125 1.39 9.94 7.95
N ALA A 126 2.01 10.03 6.77
CA ALA A 126 1.49 10.83 5.66
C ALA A 126 0.11 10.35 5.20
N ILE A 127 -0.07 9.02 5.05
CA ILE A 127 -1.36 8.42 4.67
C ILE A 127 -2.41 8.67 5.75
N ARG A 128 -2.08 8.44 7.03
CA ARG A 128 -2.99 8.68 8.14
C ARG A 128 -3.47 10.12 8.19
N ASP A 129 -2.56 11.08 8.03
CA ASP A 129 -2.87 12.51 8.07
C ASP A 129 -3.76 12.93 6.88
N ALA A 130 -3.46 12.44 5.67
CA ALA A 130 -4.24 12.75 4.46
C ALA A 130 -5.68 12.21 4.54
N LEU A 131 -5.85 10.97 5.00
CA LEU A 131 -7.17 10.32 5.14
C LEU A 131 -7.99 10.90 6.29
N SER A 132 -7.33 11.31 7.37
CA SER A 132 -7.98 12.03 8.48
C SER A 132 -8.49 13.40 8.03
N ALA A 133 -7.71 14.12 7.20
CA ALA A 133 -8.11 15.43 6.67
C ALA A 133 -9.36 15.38 5.78
N VAL A 134 -9.68 14.21 5.20
CA VAL A 134 -10.91 14.02 4.43
C VAL A 134 -12.03 13.35 5.22
N GLY A 135 -11.82 13.07 6.51
CA GLY A 135 -12.85 12.62 7.44
C GLY A 135 -13.07 11.10 7.50
N ILE A 136 -12.11 10.29 7.06
CA ILE A 136 -12.22 8.82 7.06
C ILE A 136 -11.16 8.11 7.90
N GLY A 137 -10.43 8.85 8.75
CA GLY A 137 -9.36 8.29 9.58
C GLY A 137 -9.79 7.11 10.46
N ASP A 138 -11.04 7.09 10.93
CA ASP A 138 -11.56 5.99 11.78
C ASP A 138 -11.88 4.70 10.98
N ARG A 139 -11.92 4.77 9.65
CA ARG A 139 -12.22 3.65 8.74
C ARG A 139 -10.98 3.15 7.99
N VAL A 140 -9.81 3.75 8.26
CA VAL A 140 -8.56 3.34 7.63
C VAL A 140 -7.44 3.19 8.65
N SER A 141 -6.66 2.14 8.52
CA SER A 141 -5.41 1.95 9.27
C SER A 141 -4.23 1.94 8.31
N ALA A 142 -3.20 2.73 8.60
CA ALA A 142 -1.91 2.61 7.93
C ALA A 142 -0.98 1.75 8.81
N VAL A 143 -0.26 0.80 8.20
CA VAL A 143 0.58 -0.18 8.90
C VAL A 143 1.95 -0.23 8.23
N GLU A 144 3.02 0.00 8.99
CA GLU A 144 4.37 -0.23 8.50
C GLU A 144 4.59 -1.75 8.30
N GLY A 145 4.71 -2.14 7.04
CA GLY A 145 4.62 -3.54 6.64
C GLY A 145 5.83 -4.37 7.05
N ARG A 146 7.02 -3.77 7.24
CA ARG A 146 8.21 -4.53 7.64
C ARG A 146 8.10 -5.00 9.09
N ASN A 147 7.66 -4.14 10.00
CA ASN A 147 7.40 -4.49 11.39
C ASN A 147 6.29 -5.53 11.49
N PHE A 148 5.18 -5.35 10.76
CA PHE A 148 4.11 -6.33 10.74
C PHE A 148 4.58 -7.72 10.26
N LEU A 149 5.39 -7.77 9.20
CA LEU A 149 5.94 -9.04 8.71
C LEU A 149 6.90 -9.69 9.70
N HIS A 150 7.59 -8.92 10.55
CA HIS A 150 8.43 -9.47 11.62
C HIS A 150 7.57 -10.10 12.71
N GLU A 151 6.48 -9.45 13.12
CA GLU A 151 5.55 -9.97 14.13
C GLU A 151 4.85 -11.27 13.69
N LEU A 152 4.74 -11.53 12.38
CA LEU A 152 4.13 -12.77 11.87
C LEU A 152 5.06 -14.00 11.91
N ILE A 153 6.37 -13.79 12.05
CA ILE A 153 7.39 -14.85 12.03
C ILE A 153 8.03 -15.08 13.41
N ASP A 154 7.83 -14.17 14.36
CA ASP A 154 8.19 -14.33 15.77
C ASP A 154 7.19 -15.21 16.55
#